data_AF-A0A940C7A4-F1
#
_entry.id   AF-A0A940C7A4-F1
#
_cell.length_a   1.000
_cell.length_b   1.000
_cell.length_c   1.000
_cell.angle_alpha   90.00
_cell.angle_beta   90.00
_cell.angle_gamma   90.00
#
_symmetry.space_group_name_H-M   'P 1'
#
loop_
_entity.id
_entity.type
_entity.pdbx_description
1 polymer ?
#
loop_
_entity_poly.entity_id
_entity_poly.type
_entity_poly.pdbx_seq_one_letter_code
_entity_poly.pdbx_strand_id
1 'polypeptide(L)'
;KFVEMGLTTDMQITEFMDKQRLLREQAARVYEKSGQDARVTAASAAQMEEWLALASFPVVLFAAECARGTKLPSQYITKLLKEWKKSGVTTVEEARRQREAIRPASAQQPVPTALQYEQRAYTPEQLGALTNTDLDKYMGEDKHGAS
;
A
#
# COMPACT_ATOMS: atom_id res chain seq x y z
N LYS A 1 5.34 12.15 -47.70
CA LYS A 1 3.92 12.54 -47.54
C LYS A 1 3.68 13.04 -46.11
N PHE A 2 4.38 14.12 -45.72
CA PHE A 2 4.28 14.76 -44.39
C PHE A 2 3.83 16.23 -44.51
N VAL A 3 4.04 16.83 -45.68
CA VAL A 3 3.68 18.22 -46.00
C VAL A 3 2.17 18.42 -46.23
N GLU A 4 1.41 17.35 -46.53
CA GLU A 4 -0.02 17.44 -46.90
C GLU A 4 -0.99 17.57 -45.71
N MET A 5 -0.53 17.47 -44.45
CA MET A 5 -1.42 17.46 -43.27
C MET A 5 -1.33 18.71 -42.39
N GLY A 6 -0.57 19.75 -42.77
CA GLY A 6 -0.58 21.04 -42.06
C GLY A 6 -0.07 21.02 -40.60
N LEU A 7 0.57 19.93 -40.17
CA LEU A 7 1.22 19.79 -38.87
C LEU A 7 2.73 19.59 -39.06
N THR A 8 3.42 20.59 -39.60
CA THR A 8 4.85 20.50 -39.90
C THR A 8 5.59 21.78 -39.58
N THR A 9 5.37 22.35 -38.40
CA THR A 9 6.33 23.30 -37.84
C THR A 9 7.18 22.56 -36.83
N ASP A 10 8.50 22.71 -36.87
CA ASP A 10 9.47 22.14 -35.91
C ASP A 10 9.00 22.26 -34.44
N MET A 11 8.31 23.36 -34.14
CA MET A 11 7.64 23.64 -32.87
C MET A 11 6.62 22.57 -32.46
N GLN A 12 5.74 22.12 -33.35
CA GLN A 12 4.70 21.13 -33.03
C GLN A 12 5.27 19.73 -32.80
N ILE A 13 6.34 19.38 -33.54
CA ILE A 13 7.08 18.14 -33.33
C ILE A 13 7.75 18.18 -31.95
N THR A 14 8.38 19.30 -31.62
CA THR A 14 9.02 19.53 -30.33
C THR A 14 8.03 19.48 -29.16
N GLU A 15 6.89 20.17 -29.28
CA GLU A 15 5.81 20.14 -28.29
C GLU A 15 5.27 18.73 -28.06
N PHE A 16 5.07 17.97 -29.14
CA PHE A 16 4.65 16.57 -29.02
C PHE A 16 5.70 15.71 -28.33
N MET A 17 6.98 15.85 -28.69
CA MET A 17 8.08 15.12 -28.06
C MET A 17 8.23 15.47 -26.58
N ASP A 18 8.09 16.75 -26.22
CA ASP A 18 8.15 17.20 -24.82
C ASP A 18 6.98 16.63 -24.01
N LYS A 19 5.76 16.70 -24.55
CA LYS A 19 4.58 16.06 -23.93
C LYS A 19 4.80 14.56 -23.72
N GLN A 20 5.31 13.85 -24.72
CA GLN A 20 5.59 12.41 -24.62
C GLN A 20 6.68 12.11 -23.58
N ARG A 21 7.71 12.96 -23.48
CA ARG A 21 8.74 12.84 -22.46
C ARG A 21 8.15 13.04 -21.06
N LEU A 22 7.36 14.09 -20.84
CA LEU A 22 6.72 14.37 -19.57
C LEU A 22 5.82 13.22 -19.12
N LEU A 23 4.99 12.68 -20.02
CA LEU A 23 4.12 11.53 -19.73
C LEU A 23 4.93 10.30 -19.31
N ARG A 24 6.08 10.05 -19.96
CA ARG A 24 6.98 8.94 -19.60
C ARG A 24 7.63 9.16 -18.24
N GLU A 25 8.09 10.37 -17.93
CA GLU A 25 8.67 10.71 -16.63
C GLU A 25 7.62 10.54 -15.51
N GLN A 26 6.38 10.96 -15.74
CA GLN A 26 5.27 10.75 -14.81
C GLN A 26 4.92 9.27 -14.64
N ALA A 27 4.95 8.48 -15.74
CA ALA A 27 4.75 7.03 -15.68
C ALA A 27 5.80 6.34 -14.81
N ALA A 28 7.06 6.74 -14.97
CA ALA A 28 8.18 6.19 -14.20
C ALA A 28 7.95 6.39 -12.70
N ARG A 29 7.57 7.60 -12.29
CA ARG A 29 7.27 7.95 -10.89
C ARG A 29 6.11 7.13 -10.34
N VAL A 30 5.07 6.89 -11.14
CA VAL A 30 3.94 6.07 -10.72
C VAL A 30 4.34 4.61 -10.53
N TYR A 31 5.13 4.04 -11.44
CA TYR A 31 5.62 2.66 -11.31
C TYR A 31 6.57 2.48 -10.12
N GLU A 32 7.46 3.44 -9.90
CA GLU A 32 8.32 3.46 -8.71
C GLU A 32 7.46 3.46 -7.43
N LYS A 33 6.44 4.32 -7.35
CA LYS A 33 5.54 4.41 -6.19
C LYS A 33 4.69 3.16 -5.97
N SER A 34 4.26 2.49 -7.04
CA SER A 34 3.53 1.21 -6.96
C SER A 34 4.44 0.00 -6.70
N GLY A 35 5.77 0.20 -6.69
CA GLY A 35 6.75 -0.87 -6.50
C GLY A 35 6.92 -1.78 -7.73
N GLN A 36 6.59 -1.28 -8.92
CA GLN A 36 6.78 -1.97 -10.18
C GLN A 36 8.14 -1.62 -10.77
N ASP A 37 9.00 -2.63 -10.96
CA ASP A 37 10.20 -2.51 -11.81
C ASP A 37 9.78 -2.68 -13.28
N ALA A 38 9.04 -1.70 -13.80
CA ALA A 38 8.50 -1.75 -15.15
C ALA A 38 9.24 -0.75 -16.06
N ARG A 39 9.68 -1.23 -17.22
CA ARG A 39 10.30 -0.38 -18.24
C ARG A 39 9.26 0.60 -18.78
N VAL A 40 9.60 1.89 -18.72
CA VAL A 40 8.76 2.95 -19.32
C VAL A 40 8.81 2.84 -20.83
N THR A 41 7.65 2.65 -21.45
CA THR A 41 7.49 2.51 -22.91
C THR A 41 6.46 3.51 -23.45
N ALA A 42 6.21 3.49 -24.76
CA ALA A 42 5.11 4.25 -25.36
C ALA A 42 3.74 3.86 -24.78
N ALA A 43 3.55 2.58 -24.43
CA ALA A 43 2.31 2.12 -23.78
C ALA A 43 2.14 2.74 -22.37
N SER A 44 3.24 2.94 -21.64
CA SER A 44 3.22 3.62 -20.35
C SER A 44 2.78 5.08 -20.47
N ALA A 45 3.21 5.78 -21.52
CA ALA A 45 2.79 7.15 -21.80
C ALA A 45 1.29 7.22 -22.13
N ALA A 46 0.77 6.29 -22.95
CA ALA A 46 -0.65 6.20 -23.26
C ALA A 46 -1.49 5.90 -22.00
N GLN A 47 -1.01 4.99 -21.14
CA GLN A 47 -1.68 4.67 -19.88
C GLN A 47 -1.69 5.88 -18.92
N MET A 48 -0.59 6.64 -18.86
CA MET A 48 -0.56 7.88 -18.08
C MET A 48 -1.53 8.94 -18.61
N GLU A 49 -1.66 9.08 -19.93
CA GLU A 49 -2.63 9.99 -20.52
C GLU A 49 -4.07 9.59 -20.14
N GLU A 50 -4.39 8.29 -20.16
CA GLU A 50 -5.67 7.79 -19.66
C GLU A 50 -5.91 8.15 -18.18
N TRP A 51 -4.91 7.95 -17.32
CA TRP A 51 -5.03 8.26 -15.90
C TRP A 51 -5.17 9.77 -15.64
N LEU A 52 -4.47 10.61 -16.39
CA LEU A 52 -4.57 12.06 -16.28
C LEU A 52 -5.92 12.61 -16.79
N ALA A 53 -6.58 11.88 -17.69
CA ALA A 53 -7.97 12.17 -18.09
C ALA A 53 -9.00 11.79 -17.01
N LEU A 54 -8.60 10.97 -16.04
CA LEU A 54 -9.45 10.56 -14.91
C LEU A 54 -9.26 11.45 -13.69
N ALA A 55 -8.01 11.78 -13.35
CA ALA A 55 -7.68 12.57 -12.17
C ALA A 55 -6.37 13.34 -12.35
N SER A 56 -6.11 14.30 -11.45
CA SER A 56 -4.85 15.04 -11.43
C SER A 56 -3.65 14.13 -11.09
N PHE A 57 -2.46 14.48 -11.56
CA PHE A 57 -1.24 13.70 -11.30
C PHE A 57 -0.99 13.36 -9.81
N PRO A 58 -1.22 14.28 -8.84
CA PRO A 58 -1.09 13.94 -7.41
C PRO A 58 -2.04 12.83 -6.95
N VAL A 59 -3.27 12.80 -7.47
CA VAL A 59 -4.25 11.74 -7.16
C VAL A 59 -3.82 10.41 -7.77
N VAL A 60 -3.26 10.43 -8.99
CA VAL A 60 -2.69 9.23 -9.63
C VAL A 60 -1.52 8.67 -8.82
N LEU A 61 -0.63 9.52 -8.30
CA LEU A 61 0.46 9.09 -7.42
C LEU A 61 -0.07 8.45 -6.13
N PHE A 62 -1.11 9.02 -5.52
CA PHE A 62 -1.73 8.43 -4.34
C PHE A 62 -2.39 7.06 -4.64
N ALA A 63 -3.04 6.93 -5.80
CA ALA A 63 -3.57 5.63 -6.26
C ALA A 63 -2.43 4.60 -6.43
N ALA A 64 -1.27 5.02 -6.93
CA ALA A 64 -0.10 4.17 -7.07
C ALA A 64 0.43 3.66 -5.73
N GLU A 65 0.50 4.54 -4.73
CA GLU A 65 0.88 4.16 -3.36
C GLU A 65 -0.11 3.13 -2.77
N CYS A 66 -1.42 3.31 -3.03
CA CYS A 66 -2.45 2.35 -2.61
C CYS A 66 -2.34 1.00 -3.33
N ALA A 67 -1.75 0.96 -4.53
CA ALA A 67 -1.60 -0.24 -5.34
C ALA A 67 -0.34 -1.04 -5.01
N ARG A 68 0.55 -0.52 -4.16
CA ARG A 68 1.81 -1.15 -3.82
C ARG A 68 1.59 -2.53 -3.18
N GLY A 69 2.30 -3.53 -3.67
CA GLY A 69 2.20 -4.92 -3.18
C GLY A 69 1.00 -5.71 -3.73
N THR A 70 0.18 -5.11 -4.61
CA THR A 70 -0.87 -5.86 -5.32
C THR A 70 -0.29 -6.67 -6.49
N LYS A 71 -0.99 -7.74 -6.89
CA LYS A 71 -0.57 -8.58 -8.03
C LYS A 71 -0.61 -7.85 -9.38
N LEU A 72 -1.53 -6.90 -9.55
CA LEU A 72 -1.77 -6.16 -10.80
C LEU A 72 -1.93 -4.66 -10.52
N PRO A 73 -0.84 -3.93 -10.19
CA PRO A 73 -0.94 -2.55 -9.71
C PRO A 73 -1.55 -1.60 -10.74
N SER A 74 -1.18 -1.70 -12.02
CA SER A 74 -1.76 -0.85 -13.08
C SER A 74 -3.28 -0.98 -13.18
N GLN A 75 -3.82 -2.22 -13.12
CA GLN A 75 -5.27 -2.44 -13.17
C GLN A 75 -5.98 -1.91 -11.92
N TYR A 76 -5.32 -2.06 -10.76
CA TYR A 76 -5.83 -1.55 -9.50
C TYR A 76 -5.90 -0.02 -9.47
N ILE A 77 -4.86 0.67 -9.97
CA ILE A 77 -4.83 2.13 -10.14
C ILE A 77 -5.99 2.58 -11.03
N THR A 78 -6.15 1.98 -12.23
CA THR A 78 -7.26 2.32 -13.13
C THR A 78 -8.63 2.15 -12.46
N LYS A 79 -8.82 1.09 -11.66
CA LYS A 79 -10.06 0.88 -10.92
C LYS A 79 -10.30 1.99 -9.90
N LEU A 80 -9.31 2.30 -9.06
CA LEU A 80 -9.43 3.37 -8.05
C LEU A 80 -9.76 4.72 -8.69
N LEU A 81 -9.07 5.09 -9.77
CA LEU A 81 -9.29 6.36 -10.45
C LEU A 81 -10.71 6.46 -11.05
N LYS A 82 -11.25 5.36 -11.60
CA LYS A 82 -12.62 5.32 -12.10
C LYS A 82 -13.65 5.46 -10.97
N GLU A 83 -13.42 4.80 -9.84
CA GLU A 83 -14.29 4.91 -8.66
C GLU A 83 -14.27 6.33 -8.08
N TRP A 84 -13.09 6.92 -7.90
CA TRP A 84 -12.93 8.30 -7.41
C TRP A 84 -13.57 9.32 -8.34
N LYS A 85 -13.36 9.19 -9.66
CA LYS A 85 -14.03 10.05 -10.65
C LYS A 85 -15.55 9.94 -10.57
N LYS A 86 -16.09 8.73 -10.41
CA LYS A 86 -17.54 8.51 -10.26
C LYS A 86 -18.09 9.13 -8.97
N SER A 87 -17.29 9.14 -7.90
CA SER A 87 -17.64 9.76 -6.61
C SER A 87 -17.37 11.26 -6.54
N GLY A 88 -16.87 11.89 -7.62
CA GLY A 88 -16.55 13.31 -7.64
C GLY A 88 -15.28 13.68 -6.86
N VAL A 89 -14.45 12.70 -6.51
CA VAL A 89 -13.19 12.91 -5.79
C VAL A 89 -12.15 13.45 -6.76
N THR A 90 -11.64 14.66 -6.46
CA THR A 90 -10.66 15.34 -7.32
C THR A 90 -9.36 15.68 -6.59
N THR A 91 -9.37 15.57 -5.27
CA THR A 91 -8.22 15.86 -4.40
C THR A 91 -7.67 14.61 -3.72
N VAL A 92 -6.40 14.67 -3.33
CA VAL A 92 -5.73 13.57 -2.59
C VAL A 92 -6.39 13.35 -1.22
N GLU A 93 -6.86 14.42 -0.56
CA GLU A 93 -7.51 14.33 0.75
C GLU A 93 -8.84 13.60 0.68
N GLU A 94 -9.67 13.91 -0.32
CA GLU A 94 -10.93 13.21 -0.58
C GLU A 94 -10.69 11.74 -0.94
N ALA A 95 -9.69 11.45 -1.78
CA ALA A 95 -9.30 10.09 -2.14
C ALA A 95 -8.88 9.29 -0.91
N ARG A 96 -8.11 9.91 0.00
CA ARG A 96 -7.72 9.31 1.28
C ARG A 96 -8.94 9.05 2.16
N ARG A 97 -9.85 10.01 2.31
CA ARG A 97 -11.08 9.83 3.10
C ARG A 97 -11.94 8.69 2.55
N GLN A 98 -12.12 8.63 1.23
CA GLN A 98 -12.88 7.57 0.59
C GLN A 98 -12.20 6.20 0.76
N ARG A 99 -10.86 6.16 0.68
CA ARG A 99 -10.10 4.93 0.94
C ARG A 99 -10.28 4.44 2.38
N GLU A 100 -10.16 5.32 3.36
CA GLU A 100 -10.35 4.95 4.77
C GLU A 100 -11.79 4.52 5.06
N ALA A 101 -12.78 5.12 4.39
CA ALA A 101 -14.18 4.71 4.53
C ALA A 101 -14.49 3.33 3.93
N ILE A 102 -13.78 2.94 2.86
CA ILE A 102 -13.97 1.64 2.18
C ILE A 102 -13.10 0.54 2.80
N ARG A 103 -12.01 0.91 3.49
CA ARG A 103 -11.17 -0.04 4.22
C ARG A 103 -12.03 -0.66 5.33
N PRO A 104 -12.35 -1.96 5.25
CA PRO A 104 -13.11 -2.58 6.32
C PRO A 104 -12.27 -2.50 7.60
N ALA A 105 -12.92 -2.34 8.75
CA ALA A 105 -12.27 -2.35 10.06
C ALA A 105 -11.39 -3.61 10.30
N SER A 106 -11.49 -4.63 9.44
CA SER A 106 -10.67 -5.84 9.39
C SER A 106 -9.28 -5.69 8.73
N ALA A 107 -8.84 -4.48 8.38
CA ALA A 107 -7.42 -4.18 8.12
C ALA A 107 -6.68 -3.68 9.38
N GLN A 108 -7.30 -3.79 10.55
CA GLN A 108 -6.56 -4.31 11.70
C GLN A 108 -6.42 -5.80 11.42
N GLN A 109 -5.20 -6.30 11.24
CA GLN A 109 -5.01 -7.75 11.27
C GLN A 109 -5.76 -8.28 12.49
N PRO A 110 -6.56 -9.36 12.39
CA PRO A 110 -6.79 -10.13 13.59
C PRO A 110 -5.39 -10.53 14.05
N VAL A 111 -4.92 -9.91 15.13
CA VAL A 111 -3.78 -10.45 15.87
C VAL A 111 -4.07 -11.94 16.01
N PRO A 112 -3.20 -12.84 15.49
CA PRO A 112 -3.47 -14.26 15.61
C PRO A 112 -3.73 -14.54 17.09
N THR A 113 -4.90 -15.10 17.39
CA THR A 113 -5.42 -15.36 18.74
C THR A 113 -4.51 -16.29 19.58
N ALA A 114 -3.36 -16.71 19.03
CA ALA A 114 -2.30 -17.44 19.71
C ALA A 114 -1.41 -16.58 20.63
N LEU A 115 -1.60 -15.25 20.69
CA LEU A 115 -0.84 -14.36 21.59
C LEU A 115 -1.75 -13.50 22.50
N GLN A 116 -2.98 -13.95 22.79
CA GLN A 116 -3.72 -13.39 23.92
C GLN A 116 -3.16 -13.96 25.22
N TYR A 117 -1.95 -13.52 25.59
CA TYR A 117 -1.51 -13.60 26.96
C TYR A 117 -2.30 -12.50 27.70
N GLU A 118 -3.28 -12.89 28.51
CA GLU A 118 -3.80 -12.01 29.55
C GLU A 118 -2.63 -11.69 30.48
N GLN A 119 -1.92 -10.60 30.19
CA GLN A 119 -1.08 -9.96 31.17
C GLN A 119 -2.02 -9.41 32.23
N ARG A 120 -2.37 -10.24 33.23
CA ARG A 120 -2.91 -9.74 34.48
C ARG A 120 -1.88 -8.74 35.00
N ALA A 121 -2.28 -7.48 35.10
CA ALA A 121 -1.51 -6.49 35.83
C ALA A 121 -1.43 -6.99 37.28
N TYR A 122 -0.31 -7.62 37.64
CA TYR A 122 -0.06 -8.01 39.02
C TYR A 122 0.06 -6.73 39.83
N THR A 123 -0.82 -6.57 40.81
CA THR A 123 -0.66 -5.54 41.82
C THR A 123 0.54 -5.92 42.70
N PRO A 124 1.32 -4.94 43.19
CA PRO A 124 2.53 -5.20 43.97
C PRO A 124 2.30 -6.05 45.23
N GLU A 125 1.06 -6.10 45.72
CA GLU A 125 0.67 -6.93 46.87
C GLU A 125 0.63 -8.44 46.57
N GLN A 126 0.43 -8.86 45.31
CA GLN A 126 0.45 -10.28 44.92
C GLN A 126 1.85 -10.82 44.66
N LEU A 127 2.83 -9.95 44.42
CA LEU A 127 4.22 -10.34 44.16
C LEU A 127 4.94 -10.85 45.43
N GLY A 128 4.54 -10.36 46.60
CA GLY A 128 5.12 -10.77 47.89
C GLY A 128 4.70 -12.17 48.38
N ALA A 129 3.63 -12.75 47.82
CA ALA A 129 3.18 -14.10 48.15
C ALA A 129 3.94 -15.20 47.37
N LEU A 130 4.70 -14.83 46.33
CA LEU A 130 5.49 -15.77 45.52
C LEU A 130 6.92 -15.98 46.04
N THR A 131 7.38 -15.15 46.99
CA THR A 131 8.77 -15.23 47.49
C THR A 131 8.90 -15.89 48.86
N ASN A 132 7.79 -16.29 49.50
CA ASN A 132 7.80 -16.89 50.83
C ASN A 132 6.88 -18.13 50.90
N THR A 133 7.16 -19.20 50.16
CA THR A 133 6.76 -20.56 50.59
C THR A 133 7.57 -21.64 49.87
N ASP A 134 8.44 -22.32 50.63
CA ASP A 134 8.88 -23.71 50.50
C ASP A 134 9.31 -24.25 49.13
N LEU A 135 10.50 -23.85 48.71
CA LEU A 135 11.34 -24.57 47.73
C LEU A 135 12.17 -25.71 48.39
N ASP A 136 11.82 -26.12 49.61
CA ASP A 136 12.56 -27.11 50.41
C ASP A 136 11.93 -28.53 50.36
N LYS A 137 10.80 -28.71 49.64
CA LYS A 137 10.02 -29.96 49.66
C LYS A 137 10.27 -30.94 48.50
N TYR A 138 11.19 -30.64 47.58
CA TYR A 138 11.40 -31.44 46.36
C TYR A 138 12.83 -31.95 46.15
N MET A 139 13.62 -32.06 47.22
CA MET A 139 14.91 -32.76 47.19
C MET A 139 14.96 -33.75 48.37
N GLY A 140 14.31 -34.92 48.21
CA GLY A 140 14.35 -35.98 49.22
C GLY A 140 13.64 -37.26 48.82
N GLU A 141 14.43 -38.33 48.68
CA GLU A 141 14.08 -39.76 48.81
C GLU A 141 13.63 -40.54 47.57
N ASP A 142 14.61 -40.90 46.73
CA ASP A 142 14.61 -42.17 45.99
C ASP A 142 14.81 -43.34 46.98
N LYS A 143 13.73 -44.02 47.37
CA LYS A 143 13.80 -45.36 47.99
C LYS A 143 12.65 -46.28 47.59
N HIS A 144 13.05 -47.52 47.31
CA HIS A 144 12.29 -48.77 47.05
C HIS A 144 11.87 -48.95 45.59
N GLY A 145 12.26 -50.02 44.88
CA GLY A 145 12.70 -51.34 45.30
C GLY A 145 11.85 -52.36 44.53
N ALA A 146 12.47 -53.27 43.78
CA ALA A 146 11.80 -54.45 43.25
C ALA A 146 12.77 -55.63 43.35
N SER A 147 12.30 -56.63 44.09
CA SER A 147 12.88 -57.92 44.41
C SER A 147 13.22 -58.79 43.20
#